data_AF-A0A433U1V2-F1
#
_entry.id   AF-A0A433U1V2-F1
#
_cell.length_a   1.000
_cell.length_b   1.000
_cell.length_c   1.000
_cell.angle_alpha   90.00
_cell.angle_beta   90.00
_cell.angle_gamma   90.00
#
_symmetry.space_group_name_H-M   'P 1'
#
loop_
_entity.id
_entity.type
_entity.pdbx_description
1 polymer ?
#
loop_
_entity_poly.entity_id
_entity_poly.type
_entity_poly.pdbx_seq_one_letter_code
_entity_poly.pdbx_strand_id
1 'polypeptide(L)'
;MGEDRSTRHFMHPHYDTTRDGQNKNCSSEPPPGLSPGQYCSADHDNLLCWKAAPENTTAVQPCVGNVMAHRHCHAGGYWDNKSDYAACIQAISQLDESTPNPPVIDNDTAVIMSYVYFIGCVISLIFLVISLFIFLWFK
;
A
#
# COMPACT_ATOMS: atom_id res chain seq x y z
N MET A 1 36.15 -14.07 -34.07
CA MET A 1 36.21 -13.49 -32.70
C MET A 1 34.77 -13.25 -32.25
N GLY A 2 34.22 -14.19 -31.48
CA GLY A 2 32.85 -14.12 -30.95
C GLY A 2 32.88 -13.48 -29.56
N GLU A 3 31.96 -12.57 -29.33
CA GLU A 3 31.81 -11.82 -28.08
C GLU A 3 30.95 -12.64 -27.10
N ASP A 4 31.60 -13.25 -26.12
CA ASP A 4 30.99 -14.13 -25.12
C ASP A 4 30.26 -13.29 -24.05
N ARG A 5 29.00 -12.96 -24.31
CA ARG A 5 28.12 -12.28 -23.35
C ARG A 5 27.51 -13.32 -22.42
N SER A 6 28.29 -13.70 -21.40
CA SER A 6 27.85 -14.46 -20.24
C SER A 6 26.74 -13.69 -19.49
N THR A 7 25.49 -14.06 -19.77
CA THR A 7 24.30 -13.66 -19.03
C THR A 7 24.38 -14.22 -17.62
N ARG A 8 24.89 -13.42 -16.67
CA ARG A 8 24.68 -13.66 -15.25
C ARG A 8 23.18 -13.51 -14.98
N HIS A 9 22.50 -14.65 -14.87
CA HIS A 9 21.20 -14.77 -14.24
C HIS A 9 21.28 -14.15 -12.84
N PHE A 10 20.77 -12.92 -12.72
CA PHE A 10 20.31 -12.41 -11.44
C PHE A 10 19.12 -13.27 -11.04
N MET A 11 19.32 -14.11 -10.02
CA MET A 11 18.27 -14.78 -9.28
C MET A 11 17.46 -13.68 -8.60
N HIS A 12 16.46 -13.13 -9.29
CA HIS A 12 15.47 -12.25 -8.70
C HIS A 12 14.74 -13.07 -7.62
N PRO A 13 14.74 -12.67 -6.33
CA PRO A 13 13.77 -13.21 -5.41
C PRO A 13 12.42 -12.81 -5.98
N HIS A 14 11.56 -13.79 -6.23
CA HIS A 14 10.18 -13.60 -6.69
C HIS A 14 9.46 -12.62 -5.75
N TYR A 15 9.54 -11.33 -6.06
CA TYR A 15 8.59 -10.33 -5.62
C TYR A 15 7.37 -10.60 -6.50
N ASP A 16 6.49 -11.46 -5.99
CA ASP A 16 5.24 -11.80 -6.65
C ASP A 16 4.35 -10.56 -6.56
N THR A 17 4.60 -9.60 -7.45
CA THR A 17 3.62 -8.56 -7.77
C THR A 17 2.51 -9.25 -8.54
N THR A 18 1.58 -9.88 -7.83
CA THR A 18 0.20 -9.79 -8.27
C THR A 18 -0.14 -8.31 -8.24
N ARG A 19 0.10 -7.67 -9.38
CA ARG A 19 -0.29 -6.31 -9.76
C ARG A 19 -1.81 -6.30 -9.99
N ASP A 20 -2.53 -6.88 -9.04
CA ASP A 20 -3.96 -7.11 -8.99
C ASP A 20 -4.29 -7.37 -7.52
N GLY A 21 -4.77 -6.33 -6.83
CA GLY A 21 -5.04 -6.33 -5.38
C GLY A 21 -6.21 -7.22 -4.96
N GLN A 22 -6.41 -8.36 -5.62
CA GLN A 22 -7.58 -9.23 -5.42
C GLN A 22 -7.23 -10.73 -5.37
N ASN A 23 -6.03 -11.17 -5.77
CA ASN A 23 -5.67 -12.58 -5.64
C ASN A 23 -5.06 -12.86 -4.26
N LYS A 24 -5.93 -13.10 -3.26
CA LYS A 24 -5.54 -13.47 -1.89
C LYS A 24 -4.99 -14.90 -1.76
N ASN A 25 -4.81 -15.61 -2.87
CA ASN A 25 -4.46 -17.02 -2.84
C ASN A 25 -2.94 -17.20 -2.86
N CYS A 26 -2.34 -17.28 -1.69
CA CYS A 26 -0.91 -17.57 -1.55
C CYS A 26 -0.67 -19.07 -1.71
N SER A 27 0.25 -19.44 -2.60
CA SER A 27 0.66 -20.84 -2.79
C SER A 27 2.12 -21.01 -2.40
N SER A 28 2.41 -21.91 -1.47
CA SER A 28 3.78 -22.32 -1.15
C SER A 28 3.82 -23.79 -0.75
N GLU A 29 4.88 -24.47 -1.14
CA GLU A 29 5.13 -25.86 -0.71
C GLU A 29 5.44 -25.92 0.80
N PRO A 30 5.04 -27.00 1.49
CA PRO A 30 5.43 -27.22 2.87
C PRO A 30 6.96 -27.29 3.02
N PRO A 31 7.51 -26.87 4.17
CA PRO A 31 8.93 -27.09 4.42
C PRO A 31 9.26 -28.60 4.43
N PRO A 32 10.45 -29.01 3.94
CA PRO A 32 10.79 -30.42 3.80
C PRO A 32 10.73 -31.17 5.14
N GLY A 33 10.03 -32.32 5.14
CA GLY A 33 9.97 -33.21 6.30
C GLY A 33 9.02 -32.77 7.42
N LEU A 34 8.19 -31.74 7.20
CA LEU A 34 7.21 -31.28 8.18
C LEU A 34 5.78 -31.70 7.79
N SER A 35 5.01 -32.13 8.78
CA SER A 35 3.60 -32.47 8.66
C SER A 35 2.69 -31.31 9.10
N PRO A 36 1.39 -31.30 8.72
CA PRO A 36 0.46 -30.25 9.14
C PRO A 36 0.45 -30.08 10.66
N GLY A 37 0.55 -28.84 11.14
CA GLY A 37 0.70 -28.52 12.56
C GLY A 37 2.15 -28.36 13.04
N GLN A 38 3.14 -28.73 12.22
CA GLN A 38 4.57 -28.45 12.48
C GLN A 38 5.10 -27.28 11.63
N TYR A 39 4.25 -26.69 10.80
CA TYR A 39 4.54 -25.52 9.99
C TYR A 39 3.29 -24.66 9.88
N CYS A 40 3.49 -23.36 9.71
CA CYS A 40 2.43 -22.45 9.31
C CYS A 40 2.25 -22.54 7.80
N SER A 41 1.02 -22.79 7.35
CA SER A 41 0.67 -22.82 5.93
C SER A 41 0.85 -21.45 5.26
N ALA A 42 0.90 -21.40 3.93
CA ALA A 42 0.87 -20.14 3.21
C ALA A 42 -0.35 -19.30 3.62
N ASP A 43 -0.17 -18.01 3.85
CA ASP A 43 -1.25 -17.13 4.31
C ASP A 43 -1.11 -15.71 3.78
N HIS A 44 -2.26 -15.04 3.55
CA HIS A 44 -2.31 -13.65 3.12
C HIS A 44 -2.83 -12.78 4.26
N ASP A 45 -2.00 -11.89 4.78
CA ASP A 45 -2.38 -11.00 5.89
C ASP A 45 -3.07 -9.70 5.45
N ASN A 46 -3.60 -9.69 4.22
CA ASN A 46 -4.13 -8.52 3.51
C ASN A 46 -3.07 -7.53 2.99
N LEU A 47 -1.78 -7.78 3.22
CA LEU A 47 -0.70 -6.96 2.68
C LEU A 47 0.33 -7.77 1.88
N LEU A 48 0.82 -8.89 2.42
CA LEU A 48 1.79 -9.77 1.76
C LEU A 48 1.36 -11.24 1.80
N CYS A 49 1.90 -12.01 0.86
CA CYS A 49 1.79 -13.47 0.85
C CYS A 49 2.91 -14.12 1.63
N TRP A 50 2.62 -14.57 2.85
CA TRP A 50 3.57 -15.32 3.67
C TRP A 50 3.73 -16.74 3.15
N LYS A 51 4.97 -17.15 2.90
CA LYS A 51 5.30 -18.54 2.54
C LYS A 51 5.23 -19.42 3.77
N ALA A 52 4.97 -20.71 3.54
CA ALA A 52 4.95 -21.69 4.61
C ALA A 52 6.29 -21.71 5.35
N ALA A 53 6.22 -21.69 6.67
CA ALA A 53 7.37 -21.59 7.55
C ALA A 53 7.29 -22.66 8.65
N PRO A 54 8.43 -23.25 9.06
CA PRO A 54 8.44 -24.18 10.20
C PRO A 54 7.89 -23.53 11.47
N GLU A 55 7.31 -24.34 12.36
CA GLU A 55 6.89 -23.86 13.67
C GLU A 55 8.05 -23.28 14.48
N ASN A 56 7.75 -22.31 15.34
CA ASN A 56 8.72 -21.62 16.18
C ASN A 56 9.82 -20.89 15.38
N THR A 57 9.52 -20.44 14.16
CA THR A 57 10.44 -19.67 13.31
C THR A 57 9.82 -18.35 12.87
N THR A 58 10.67 -17.40 12.49
CA THR A 58 10.24 -16.11 11.95
C THR A 58 10.45 -16.11 10.44
N ALA A 59 9.34 -16.00 9.71
CA ALA A 59 9.36 -15.79 8.28
C ALA A 59 9.73 -14.33 7.97
N VAL A 60 10.50 -14.12 6.90
CA VAL A 60 10.90 -12.80 6.43
C VAL A 60 10.54 -12.65 4.96
N GLN A 61 10.03 -11.47 4.58
CA GLN A 61 9.76 -11.14 3.19
C GLN A 61 10.13 -9.69 2.86
N PRO A 62 10.58 -9.43 1.62
CA PRO A 62 10.83 -8.07 1.17
C PRO A 62 9.50 -7.30 1.00
N CYS A 63 9.46 -6.06 1.46
CA CYS A 63 8.32 -5.17 1.28
C CYS A 63 8.62 -4.03 0.30
N VAL A 64 9.63 -3.21 0.59
CA VAL A 64 10.05 -2.08 -0.25
C VAL A 64 11.57 -1.98 -0.26
N GLY A 65 12.15 -1.99 -1.46
CA GLY A 65 13.61 -1.95 -1.64
C GLY A 65 14.29 -3.13 -0.94
N ASN A 66 15.26 -2.83 -0.08
CA ASN A 66 16.04 -3.81 0.68
C ASN A 66 15.50 -4.02 2.11
N VAL A 67 14.30 -3.55 2.41
CA VAL A 67 13.70 -3.65 3.74
C VAL A 67 12.83 -4.90 3.83
N MET A 68 12.94 -5.60 4.97
CA MET A 68 12.27 -6.86 5.22
C MET A 68 11.16 -6.68 6.26
N ALA A 69 9.98 -7.21 5.96
CA ALA A 69 8.91 -7.48 6.92
C ALA A 69 9.14 -8.83 7.59
N HIS A 70 8.62 -9.01 8.81
CA HIS A 70 8.70 -10.28 9.50
C HIS A 70 7.37 -10.73 10.10
N ARG A 71 7.16 -12.04 10.16
CA ARG A 71 6.01 -12.66 10.81
C ARG A 71 6.42 -13.93 11.51
N HIS A 72 5.95 -14.10 12.74
CA HIS A 72 6.31 -15.26 13.55
C HIS A 72 5.33 -16.41 13.35
N CYS A 73 5.85 -17.63 13.23
CA CYS A 73 5.10 -18.87 13.22
C CYS A 73 5.25 -19.54 14.59
N HIS A 74 4.14 -19.69 15.32
CA HIS A 74 4.15 -20.26 16.67
C HIS A 74 4.24 -21.79 16.65
N ALA A 75 4.54 -22.37 17.82
CA ALA A 75 4.44 -23.81 18.05
C ALA A 75 3.00 -24.30 17.81
N GLY A 76 2.84 -25.38 17.04
CA GLY A 76 1.53 -25.87 16.61
C GLY A 76 1.04 -25.32 15.26
N GLY A 77 1.90 -24.61 14.51
CA GLY A 77 1.68 -24.33 13.09
C GLY A 77 0.63 -23.26 12.80
N TYR A 78 0.52 -22.24 13.66
CA TYR A 78 -0.34 -21.07 13.43
C TYR A 78 0.48 -19.77 13.40
N TRP A 79 0.08 -18.88 12.50
CA TRP A 79 0.71 -17.58 12.37
C TRP A 79 0.39 -16.67 13.55
N ASP A 80 1.33 -15.78 13.87
CA ASP A 80 1.06 -14.69 14.77
C ASP A 80 -0.07 -13.79 14.23
N ASN A 81 -0.82 -13.20 15.16
CA ASN A 81 -1.99 -12.37 14.86
C ASN A 81 -1.61 -11.11 14.06
N LYS A 82 -0.34 -10.68 14.17
CA LYS A 82 0.18 -9.51 13.47
C LYS A 82 1.54 -9.81 12.87
N SER A 83 1.76 -9.25 11.68
CA SER A 83 3.06 -9.16 11.05
C SER A 83 3.70 -7.81 11.41
N ASP A 84 5.02 -7.78 11.54
CA ASP A 84 5.75 -6.57 11.81
C ASP A 84 6.26 -5.95 10.49
N TYR A 85 5.71 -4.76 10.24
CA TYR A 85 5.96 -3.91 9.10
C TYR A 85 6.63 -2.59 9.48
N ALA A 86 7.15 -2.45 10.70
CA ALA A 86 7.66 -1.17 11.21
C ALA A 86 8.74 -0.57 10.30
N ALA A 87 9.69 -1.40 9.87
CA ALA A 87 10.74 -1.00 8.95
C ALA A 87 10.18 -0.61 7.56
N CYS A 88 9.16 -1.32 7.08
CA CYS A 88 8.53 -1.05 5.79
C CYS A 88 7.81 0.30 5.77
N ILE A 89 7.03 0.59 6.81
CA ILE A 89 6.29 1.84 6.95
C ILE A 89 7.27 3.02 6.97
N GLN A 90 8.37 2.90 7.73
CA GLN A 90 9.39 3.93 7.78
C GLN A 90 10.06 4.15 6.42
N ALA A 91 10.36 3.08 5.68
CA ALA A 91 10.96 3.20 4.35
C ALA A 91 10.04 3.90 3.36
N ILE A 92 8.73 3.60 3.39
CA ILE A 92 7.74 4.24 2.51
C ILE A 92 7.63 5.73 2.84
N SER A 93 7.59 6.13 4.12
CA SER A 93 7.52 7.55 4.51
C SER A 93 8.71 8.38 4.00
N GLN A 94 9.89 7.79 3.87
CA GLN A 94 11.09 8.47 3.36
C GLN A 94 11.11 8.59 1.83
N LEU A 95 10.41 7.69 1.13
CA LEU A 95 10.25 7.77 -0.32
C LEU A 95 9.27 8.88 -0.72
N ASP A 96 8.26 9.14 0.11
CA ASP A 96 7.29 10.22 -0.09
C ASP A 96 7.93 11.61 0.08
N GLU A 97 8.95 11.72 0.94
CA GLU A 97 9.67 12.99 1.18
C GLU A 97 10.69 13.33 0.07
N SER A 98 11.15 12.33 -0.69
CA SER A 98 12.20 12.48 -1.71
C SER A 98 11.69 12.75 -3.13
N THR A 99 10.37 12.78 -3.31
CA THR A 99 9.74 13.22 -4.56
C THR A 99 9.22 14.65 -4.35
N PRO A 100 9.60 15.66 -5.16
CA PRO A 100 8.79 16.86 -5.28
C PRO A 100 7.45 16.38 -5.84
N ASN A 101 6.49 16.13 -4.95
CA ASN A 101 5.19 15.61 -5.34
C ASN A 101 4.65 16.49 -6.47
N PRO A 102 4.43 15.97 -7.69
CA PRO A 102 3.48 16.65 -8.57
C PRO A 102 2.21 16.79 -7.73
N PRO A 103 1.55 17.96 -7.71
CA PRO A 103 0.47 18.24 -6.77
C PRO A 103 -0.52 17.10 -6.87
N VAL A 104 -0.51 16.23 -5.85
CA VAL A 104 -1.49 15.17 -5.72
C VAL A 104 -2.77 15.96 -5.57
N ILE A 105 -3.69 15.81 -6.52
CA ILE A 105 -5.03 16.36 -6.35
C ILE A 105 -5.67 15.50 -5.26
N ASP A 106 -5.30 15.80 -4.03
CA ASP A 106 -5.86 15.20 -2.85
C ASP A 106 -7.34 15.51 -2.86
N ASN A 107 -8.16 14.51 -2.54
CA ASN A 107 -9.58 14.71 -2.30
C ASN A 107 -9.80 15.89 -1.33
N ASP A 108 -8.90 16.11 -0.39
CA ASP A 108 -8.95 17.22 0.56
C ASP A 108 -8.76 18.59 -0.13
N THR A 109 -7.82 18.70 -1.07
CA THR A 109 -7.62 19.93 -1.86
C THR A 109 -8.83 20.19 -2.78
N ALA A 110 -9.37 19.14 -3.43
CA ALA A 110 -10.57 19.26 -4.25
C ALA A 110 -11.81 19.68 -3.43
N VAL A 111 -11.97 19.15 -2.22
CA VAL A 111 -13.07 19.50 -1.31
C VAL A 111 -12.94 20.95 -0.83
N ILE A 112 -11.74 21.40 -0.48
CA ILE A 112 -11.52 22.80 -0.06
C ILE A 112 -11.87 23.77 -1.20
N MET A 113 -11.42 23.49 -2.42
CA MET A 113 -11.71 24.34 -3.58
C MET A 113 -13.22 24.37 -3.91
N SER A 114 -13.89 23.23 -3.80
CA SER A 114 -15.35 23.13 -3.96
C SER A 114 -16.10 23.98 -2.93
N TYR A 115 -15.69 23.93 -1.66
CA TYR A 115 -16.31 24.69 -0.58
C TYR A 115 -16.16 26.21 -0.76
N VAL A 116 -14.96 26.67 -1.12
CA VAL A 116 -14.69 28.09 -1.37
C VAL A 116 -15.51 28.61 -2.55
N TYR A 117 -15.61 27.84 -3.64
CA TYR A 117 -16.43 28.20 -4.80
C TYR A 117 -17.92 28.29 -4.44
N PHE A 118 -18.45 27.30 -3.72
CA PHE A 118 -19.86 27.28 -3.32
C PHE A 118 -20.24 28.50 -2.48
N ILE A 119 -19.44 28.82 -1.45
CA ILE A 119 -19.70 29.98 -0.59
C ILE A 119 -19.56 31.29 -1.36
N GLY A 120 -18.52 31.41 -2.20
CA GLY A 120 -18.31 32.59 -3.04
C GLY A 120 -19.52 32.86 -3.95
N CYS A 121 -20.02 31.82 -4.63
CA CYS A 121 -21.20 31.93 -5.47
C CYS A 121 -22.46 32.33 -4.71
N VAL A 122 -22.70 31.76 -3.53
CA VAL A 122 -23.87 32.13 -2.70
C VAL A 122 -23.80 33.60 -2.28
N ILE A 123 -22.63 34.06 -1.81
CA ILE A 123 -22.44 35.46 -1.40
C ILE A 123 -22.66 36.39 -2.60
N SER A 124 -22.05 36.10 -3.75
CA SER A 124 -22.23 36.91 -4.97
C SER A 124 -23.69 36.96 -5.42
N LEU A 125 -24.40 35.83 -5.38
CA LEU A 125 -25.82 35.78 -5.74
C LEU A 125 -26.68 36.62 -4.79
N ILE A 126 -26.41 36.58 -3.48
CA ILE A 126 -27.14 37.40 -2.50
C ILE A 126 -26.93 38.90 -2.79
N PHE A 127 -25.69 39.33 -3.02
CA PHE A 127 -25.40 40.73 -3.36
C PHE A 127 -26.08 41.17 -4.67
N LEU A 128 -26.09 40.31 -5.68
CA LEU A 128 -26.77 40.58 -6.95
C LEU A 128 -28.29 40.71 -6.77
N VAL A 129 -28.90 39.83 -5.98
CA VAL A 129 -30.34 39.88 -5.68
C VAL A 129 -30.70 41.16 -4.91
N ILE A 130 -29.92 41.52 -3.89
CA ILE A 130 -30.14 42.76 -3.12
C ILE A 130 -30.03 43.98 -4.03
N SER A 131 -28.99 44.04 -4.87
CA SER A 131 -28.79 45.16 -5.80
C SER A 131 -29.97 45.31 -6.76
N LEU A 132 -30.42 44.20 -7.36
CA LEU A 132 -31.61 44.21 -8.24
C LEU A 132 -32.87 44.66 -7.49
N PHE A 133 -33.07 44.20 -6.26
CA PHE A 133 -34.23 44.58 -5.46
C PHE A 133 -34.28 46.08 -5.19
N ILE A 134 -33.14 46.69 -4.82
CA ILE A 134 -33.04 48.14 -4.61
C ILE A 134 -33.40 48.89 -5.91
N PHE A 135 -32.81 48.51 -7.05
CA PHE A 135 -33.08 49.18 -8.32
C PHE A 135 -34.53 49.06 -8.79
N LEU A 136 -35.21 47.96 -8.46
CA LEU A 136 -36.60 47.73 -8.85
C LEU A 136 -37.60 48.34 -7.88
N TRP A 137 -37.25 48.42 -6.59
CA TRP A 137 -38.13 48.95 -5.55
C TRP A 137 -38.09 50.47 -5.45
N PHE A 138 -36.92 51.09 -5.69
CA PHE A 138 -36.75 52.55 -5.70
C PHE A 138 -36.98 53.18 -7.10
N LYS A 139 -37.67 52.47 -7.99
CA LYS A 139 -38.12 53.00 -9.28
C LYS A 139 -39.60 53.39 -9.22
#